data_AF-A0A4R1G3H3-F1
#
_entry.id   AF-A0A4R1G3H3-F1
#
_cell.length_a   1.000
_cell.length_b   1.000
_cell.length_c   1.000
_cell.angle_alpha   90.00
_cell.angle_beta   90.00
_cell.angle_gamma   90.00
#
_symmetry.space_group_name_H-M   'P 1'
#
loop_
_entity.id
_entity.type
_entity.pdbx_description
1 polymer ?
#
loop_
_entity_poly.entity_id
_entity_poly.type
_entity_poly.pdbx_seq_one_letter_code
_entity_poly.pdbx_strand_id
1 'polypeptide(L)'
;MADGRNGYLLLGGIASVGAGAVHFMAAGMHTEHATLARLMVILAALQCATGLAVLLSERKIVVSSVLAVNAFAAAVWAFTRFTDVGWIAGLTAESPQLADTVCAALGALAALAASIGLLRPTATLPPMRSGIAATAVGVLALAAMLNGVGHVHSHGDTGEHAHAAGGEHAHGAGDSHGAAANWPRPWDPTKPIDLSGVTGVSADQQSRATNLVRSTLDGLPAFSDVNTLGALGFRSIGDSATGYEHYINMSYIRDNNFLDPTHPESLVYKVDGTNRTLVSAMYIANGKKIDDPSLVDFGGSLMQWHVHENLCWKAGDNGPVVAGVLDAQGNCPPNSINPGSGNPMVHVWIAPHECGPFAALEGHGAGQASADGRRTDTCSHDHGGGHK
;
A
#
# COMPACT_ATOMS: atom_id res chain seq x y z
N MET A 1 26.31 37.87 -26.45
CA MET A 1 25.63 36.72 -27.08
C MET A 1 24.98 35.97 -25.94
N ALA A 2 23.66 35.99 -25.84
CA ALA A 2 22.96 35.29 -24.77
C ALA A 2 23.17 33.79 -24.99
N ASP A 3 23.99 33.15 -24.15
CA ASP A 3 24.22 31.71 -24.17
C ASP A 3 22.89 31.00 -23.95
N GLY A 4 22.25 30.60 -25.04
CA GLY A 4 21.07 29.76 -25.00
C GLY A 4 21.49 28.40 -24.49
N ARG A 5 21.31 28.17 -23.17
CA ARG A 5 21.46 26.87 -22.51
C ARG A 5 20.92 25.77 -23.40
N ASN A 6 21.69 24.69 -23.56
CA ASN A 6 21.28 23.58 -24.40
C ASN A 6 19.94 23.00 -23.90
N GLY A 7 18.85 23.22 -24.66
CA GLY A 7 17.51 22.83 -24.25
C GLY A 7 17.34 21.31 -24.02
N TYR A 8 18.20 20.47 -24.61
CA TYR A 8 18.26 19.04 -24.28
C TYR A 8 18.86 18.79 -22.90
N LEU A 9 19.90 19.52 -22.50
CA LEU A 9 20.48 19.38 -21.16
C LEU A 9 19.50 19.86 -20.07
N LEU A 10 18.71 20.89 -20.35
CA LEU A 10 17.61 21.31 -19.48
C LEU A 10 16.58 20.19 -19.28
N LEU A 11 16.10 19.60 -20.38
CA LEU A 11 15.16 18.49 -20.34
C LEU A 11 15.74 17.27 -19.63
N GLY A 12 16.99 16.91 -19.95
CA GLY A 12 17.67 15.76 -19.36
C GLY A 12 17.94 15.93 -17.86
N GLY A 13 18.32 17.14 -17.43
CA GLY A 13 18.48 17.46 -16.01
C GLY A 13 17.18 17.34 -15.24
N ILE A 14 16.08 17.91 -15.75
CA ILE A 14 14.77 17.86 -15.10
C ILE A 14 14.21 16.42 -15.08
N ALA A 15 14.37 15.66 -16.16
CA ALA A 15 14.00 14.25 -16.22
C ALA A 15 14.77 13.40 -15.20
N SER A 16 16.09 13.63 -15.07
CA SER A 16 16.93 12.95 -14.07
C SER A 16 16.49 13.26 -12.64
N VAL A 17 16.15 14.53 -12.34
CA VAL A 17 15.62 14.92 -11.02
C VAL A 17 14.26 14.29 -10.76
N GLY A 18 13.37 14.28 -11.75
CA GLY A 18 12.07 13.62 -11.65
C GLY A 18 12.20 12.13 -11.36
N ALA A 19 13.08 11.42 -12.08
CA ALA A 19 13.36 10.01 -11.83
C ALA A 19 13.92 9.77 -10.42
N GLY A 20 14.89 10.58 -9.98
CA GLY A 20 15.45 10.47 -8.63
C GLY A 20 14.41 10.70 -7.55
N ALA A 21 13.51 11.65 -7.72
CA ALA A 21 12.44 11.91 -6.78
C ALA A 21 11.44 10.73 -6.69
N VAL A 22 11.10 10.09 -7.81
CA VAL A 22 10.27 8.86 -7.81
C VAL A 22 10.99 7.70 -7.10
N HIS A 23 12.29 7.51 -7.33
CA HIS A 23 13.06 6.49 -6.61
C HIS A 23 13.19 6.76 -5.10
N PHE A 24 13.26 8.02 -4.65
CA PHE A 24 13.23 8.34 -3.21
C PHE A 24 11.93 7.89 -2.55
N MET A 25 10.80 8.10 -3.24
CA MET A 25 9.50 7.65 -2.78
C MET A 25 9.41 6.12 -2.78
N ALA A 26 9.83 5.46 -3.87
CA ALA A 26 9.89 4.00 -3.94
C ALA A 26 10.80 3.38 -2.85
N ALA A 27 11.91 4.03 -2.50
CA ALA A 27 12.76 3.56 -1.41
C ALA A 27 12.07 3.60 -0.04
N GLY A 28 11.14 4.53 0.16
CA GLY A 28 10.28 4.59 1.34
C GLY A 28 9.18 3.53 1.34
N MET A 29 8.83 2.99 0.17
CA MET A 29 7.90 1.87 0.02
C MET A 29 8.59 0.53 0.25
N HIS A 30 9.86 0.36 -0.16
CA HIS A 30 10.59 -0.91 -0.04
C HIS A 30 11.35 -1.11 1.29
N THR A 31 10.79 -0.63 2.40
CA THR A 31 11.47 -0.65 3.72
C THR A 31 11.68 -2.06 4.29
N GLU A 32 10.89 -3.02 3.84
CA GLU A 32 10.97 -4.45 4.14
C GLU A 32 12.29 -5.08 3.64
N HIS A 33 12.95 -4.44 2.67
CA HIS A 33 14.21 -4.89 2.09
C HIS A 33 15.31 -3.83 2.26
N ALA A 34 15.91 -3.78 3.46
CA ALA A 34 16.88 -2.74 3.84
C ALA A 34 18.03 -2.54 2.83
N THR A 35 18.49 -3.60 2.15
CA THR A 35 19.52 -3.50 1.11
C THR A 35 18.99 -2.82 -0.15
N LEU A 36 17.81 -3.20 -0.62
CA LEU A 36 17.17 -2.62 -1.80
C LEU A 36 16.83 -1.14 -1.56
N ALA A 37 16.20 -0.81 -0.44
CA ALA A 37 15.86 0.56 -0.08
C ALA A 37 17.11 1.47 -0.05
N ARG A 38 18.22 1.00 0.56
CA ARG A 38 19.49 1.77 0.58
C ARG A 38 20.04 1.99 -0.82
N LEU A 39 20.02 0.98 -1.69
CA LEU A 39 20.48 1.10 -3.07
C LEU A 39 19.61 2.07 -3.88
N MET A 40 18.29 2.04 -3.69
CA MET A 40 17.36 3.00 -4.29
C MET A 40 17.61 4.44 -3.81
N VAL A 41 17.81 4.65 -2.51
CA VAL A 41 18.18 5.97 -1.95
C VAL A 41 19.48 6.51 -2.59
N ILE A 42 20.49 5.65 -2.73
CA ILE A 42 21.76 6.04 -3.34
C ILE A 42 21.56 6.41 -4.82
N LEU A 43 20.83 5.59 -5.57
CA LEU A 43 20.56 5.85 -6.98
C LEU A 43 19.74 7.13 -7.17
N ALA A 44 18.73 7.34 -6.34
CA ALA A 44 17.91 8.54 -6.29
C ALA A 44 18.75 9.79 -6.04
N ALA A 45 19.64 9.75 -5.04
CA ALA A 45 20.53 10.85 -4.73
C ALA A 45 21.48 11.17 -5.91
N LEU A 46 22.02 10.14 -6.58
CA LEU A 46 22.87 10.32 -7.76
C LEU A 46 22.11 10.92 -8.94
N GLN A 47 20.88 10.49 -9.20
CA GLN A 47 20.02 11.04 -10.26
C GLN A 47 19.66 12.51 -10.00
N CYS A 48 19.33 12.85 -8.75
CA CYS A 48 19.10 14.23 -8.35
C CYS A 48 20.39 15.07 -8.47
N ALA A 49 21.50 14.61 -7.91
CA ALA A 49 22.75 15.36 -7.90
C ALA A 49 23.30 15.62 -9.31
N THR A 50 23.34 14.60 -10.17
CA THR A 50 23.80 14.75 -11.56
C THR A 50 22.82 15.57 -12.39
N GLY A 51 21.50 15.38 -12.18
CA GLY A 51 20.45 16.17 -12.80
C GLY A 51 20.55 17.67 -12.47
N LEU A 52 20.73 18.03 -11.19
CA LEU A 52 20.98 19.43 -10.80
C LEU A 52 22.31 19.95 -11.37
N ALA A 53 23.36 19.13 -11.34
CA ALA A 53 24.68 19.55 -11.81
C ALA A 53 24.68 19.91 -13.30
N VAL A 54 23.97 19.17 -14.16
CA VAL A 54 23.90 19.48 -15.60
C VAL A 54 23.07 20.71 -15.90
N LEU A 55 22.13 21.07 -15.02
CA LEU A 55 21.47 22.37 -15.11
C LEU A 55 22.48 23.49 -14.87
N LEU A 56 23.44 23.31 -13.96
CA LEU A 56 24.42 24.34 -13.60
C LEU A 56 25.67 24.36 -14.48
N SER A 57 25.98 23.27 -15.19
CA SER A 57 27.25 23.09 -15.91
C SER A 57 27.10 22.19 -17.13
N GLU A 58 27.52 22.69 -18.29
CA GLU A 58 27.53 21.93 -19.55
C GLU A 58 28.86 21.18 -19.80
N ARG A 59 29.72 21.06 -18.77
CA ARG A 59 31.00 20.34 -18.91
C ARG A 59 30.74 18.89 -19.29
N LYS A 60 31.50 18.36 -20.25
CA LYS A 60 31.34 16.97 -20.76
C LYS A 60 31.28 15.93 -19.63
N ILE A 61 32.11 16.06 -18.59
CA ILE A 61 32.12 15.14 -17.45
C ILE A 61 30.79 15.12 -16.68
N VAL A 62 30.11 16.27 -16.58
CA VAL A 62 28.79 16.41 -15.92
C VAL A 62 27.70 15.82 -16.80
N VAL A 63 27.74 16.07 -18.11
CA VAL A 63 26.76 15.46 -19.05
C VAL A 63 26.95 13.93 -19.11
N SER A 64 28.19 13.45 -19.11
CA SER A 64 28.52 12.03 -19.06
C SER A 64 28.06 11.36 -17.77
N SER A 65 28.07 12.05 -16.62
CA SER A 65 27.57 11.47 -15.36
C SER A 65 26.05 11.31 -15.37
N VAL A 66 25.30 12.28 -15.92
CA VAL A 66 23.85 12.14 -16.14
C VAL A 66 23.54 10.94 -17.03
N LEU A 67 24.27 10.80 -18.14
CA LEU A 67 24.11 9.65 -19.03
C LEU A 67 24.39 8.33 -18.30
N ALA A 68 25.52 8.23 -17.61
CA ALA A 68 25.93 7.00 -16.95
C ALA A 68 24.93 6.56 -15.87
N VAL A 69 24.53 7.47 -14.97
CA VAL A 69 23.60 7.17 -13.87
C VAL A 69 22.23 6.73 -14.40
N ASN A 70 21.67 7.48 -15.36
CA ASN A 70 20.32 7.20 -15.84
C ASN A 70 20.25 6.02 -16.82
N ALA A 71 21.30 5.80 -17.63
CA ALA A 71 21.40 4.59 -18.43
C ALA A 71 21.55 3.34 -17.56
N PHE A 72 22.34 3.43 -16.48
CA PHE A 72 22.43 2.35 -15.49
C PHE A 72 21.08 2.06 -14.85
N ALA A 73 20.36 3.08 -14.37
CA ALA A 73 19.03 2.93 -13.78
C ALA A 73 18.04 2.24 -14.74
N ALA A 74 17.97 2.70 -16.00
CA ALA A 74 17.08 2.12 -17.00
C ALA A 74 17.49 0.69 -17.38
N ALA A 75 18.79 0.39 -17.44
CA ALA A 75 19.30 -0.95 -17.71
C ALA A 75 19.00 -1.92 -16.57
N VAL A 76 19.18 -1.50 -15.31
CA VAL A 76 18.80 -2.30 -14.14
C VAL A 76 17.30 -2.57 -14.15
N TRP A 77 16.47 -1.55 -14.38
CA TRP A 77 15.02 -1.75 -14.50
C TRP A 77 14.66 -2.74 -15.61
N ALA A 78 15.24 -2.61 -16.80
CA ALA A 78 14.98 -3.53 -17.90
C ALA A 78 15.45 -4.96 -17.57
N PHE A 79 16.59 -5.09 -16.90
CA PHE A 79 17.13 -6.39 -16.49
C PHE A 79 16.24 -7.07 -15.45
N THR A 80 15.75 -6.34 -14.45
CA THR A 80 14.87 -6.88 -13.40
C THR A 80 13.49 -7.25 -13.91
N ARG A 81 13.13 -6.97 -15.17
CA ARG A 81 11.90 -7.50 -15.79
C ARG A 81 12.03 -8.96 -16.24
N PHE A 82 13.25 -9.47 -16.37
CA PHE A 82 13.50 -10.81 -16.93
C PHE A 82 14.34 -11.70 -16.01
N THR A 83 14.98 -11.16 -14.98
CA THR A 83 15.93 -11.89 -14.15
C THR A 83 15.81 -11.48 -12.68
N ASP A 84 15.72 -12.48 -11.80
CA ASP A 84 15.80 -12.29 -10.35
C ASP A 84 17.23 -11.96 -9.90
N VAL A 85 17.37 -11.09 -8.90
CA VAL A 85 18.66 -10.74 -8.33
C VAL A 85 18.78 -11.37 -6.94
N GLY A 86 19.11 -12.67 -6.91
CA GLY A 86 19.09 -13.48 -5.68
C GLY A 86 20.01 -13.05 -4.53
N TRP A 87 20.87 -12.04 -4.71
CA TRP A 87 21.68 -11.45 -3.64
C TRP A 87 21.06 -10.18 -3.02
N ILE A 88 19.97 -9.65 -3.62
CA ILE A 88 19.19 -8.54 -3.09
C ILE A 88 17.79 -9.08 -2.74
N ALA A 89 17.51 -9.23 -1.45
CA ALA A 89 16.16 -9.55 -0.99
C ALA A 89 15.17 -8.50 -1.54
N GLY A 90 14.06 -8.96 -2.12
CA GLY A 90 13.02 -8.10 -2.70
C GLY A 90 13.12 -7.79 -4.18
N LEU A 91 14.23 -8.15 -4.84
CA LEU A 91 14.44 -7.83 -6.25
C LEU A 91 14.18 -9.04 -7.15
N THR A 92 12.89 -9.37 -7.30
CA THR A 92 12.38 -10.44 -8.15
C THR A 92 11.81 -9.90 -9.46
N ALA A 93 11.68 -10.78 -10.45
CA ALA A 93 11.10 -10.46 -11.74
C ALA A 93 9.58 -10.28 -11.59
N GLU A 94 9.13 -9.03 -11.75
CA GLU A 94 7.73 -8.64 -11.60
C GLU A 94 7.22 -7.85 -12.81
N SER A 95 5.88 -7.78 -12.96
CA SER A 95 5.25 -6.96 -14.00
C SER A 95 5.54 -5.46 -13.80
N PRO A 96 5.71 -4.66 -14.87
CA PRO A 96 5.99 -3.24 -14.74
C PRO A 96 4.88 -2.50 -13.99
N GLN A 97 5.20 -1.95 -12.82
CA GLN A 97 4.30 -1.04 -12.12
C GLN A 97 4.38 0.36 -12.72
N LEU A 98 3.33 1.17 -12.50
CA LEU A 98 3.22 2.50 -13.10
C LEU A 98 4.35 3.43 -12.61
N ALA A 99 4.64 3.43 -11.31
CA ALA A 99 5.72 4.22 -10.71
C ALA A 99 7.10 3.84 -11.28
N ASP A 100 7.41 2.54 -11.36
CA ASP A 100 8.69 2.04 -11.88
C ASP A 100 8.86 2.34 -13.36
N THR A 101 7.79 2.16 -14.14
CA THR A 101 7.79 2.42 -15.59
C THR A 101 7.98 3.91 -15.86
N VAL A 102 7.32 4.79 -15.10
CA VAL A 102 7.52 6.24 -15.22
C VAL A 102 8.94 6.62 -14.81
N CYS A 103 9.47 6.06 -13.72
CA CYS A 103 10.84 6.31 -13.28
C CYS A 103 11.85 5.90 -14.36
N ALA A 104 11.72 4.69 -14.91
CA ALA A 104 12.58 4.17 -15.96
C ALA A 104 12.46 4.99 -17.27
N ALA A 105 11.25 5.42 -17.64
CA ALA A 105 11.04 6.27 -18.81
C ALA A 105 11.69 7.66 -18.64
N LEU A 106 11.60 8.26 -17.45
CA LEU A 106 12.28 9.52 -17.13
C LEU A 106 13.81 9.35 -17.16
N GLY A 107 14.33 8.24 -16.62
CA GLY A 107 15.74 7.88 -16.73
C GLY A 107 16.20 7.71 -18.19
N ALA A 108 15.44 6.98 -19.01
CA ALA A 108 15.74 6.79 -20.42
C ALA A 108 15.71 8.13 -21.19
N LEU A 109 14.76 9.01 -20.88
CA LEU A 109 14.68 10.36 -21.44
C LEU A 109 15.91 11.20 -21.05
N ALA A 110 16.33 11.15 -19.79
CA ALA A 110 17.53 11.83 -19.31
C ALA A 110 18.79 11.33 -20.03
N ALA A 111 18.94 10.01 -20.17
CA ALA A 111 20.05 9.39 -20.90
C ALA A 111 20.07 9.77 -22.38
N LEU A 112 18.91 9.76 -23.05
CA LEU A 112 18.79 10.16 -24.45
C LEU A 112 19.16 11.64 -24.64
N ALA A 113 18.63 12.52 -23.79
CA ALA A 113 18.90 13.95 -23.85
C ALA A 113 20.38 14.27 -23.60
N ALA A 114 21.02 13.61 -22.62
CA ALA A 114 22.46 13.71 -22.37
C ALA A 114 23.29 13.18 -23.55
N SER A 115 22.87 12.06 -24.17
CA SER A 115 23.52 11.50 -25.35
C SER A 115 23.46 12.46 -26.54
N ILE A 116 22.32 13.10 -26.78
CA ILE A 116 22.18 14.14 -27.81
C ILE A 116 23.11 15.33 -27.50
N GLY A 117 23.17 15.77 -26.24
CA GLY A 117 24.07 16.85 -25.82
C GLY A 117 25.55 16.53 -26.05
N LEU A 118 25.96 15.28 -25.85
CA LEU A 118 27.34 14.81 -26.08
C LEU A 118 27.67 14.64 -27.57
N LEU A 119 26.76 14.02 -28.33
CA LEU A 119 26.97 13.66 -29.74
C LEU A 119 26.70 14.83 -30.69
N ARG A 120 25.83 15.77 -30.31
CA ARG A 120 25.44 16.93 -31.09
C ARG A 120 25.40 18.20 -30.21
N PRO A 121 26.57 18.75 -29.81
CA PRO A 121 26.65 19.88 -28.89
C PRO A 121 25.94 21.15 -29.39
N THR A 122 25.78 21.30 -30.70
CA THR A 122 25.10 22.43 -31.35
C THR A 122 23.58 22.26 -31.47
N ALA A 123 23.03 21.08 -31.13
CA ALA A 123 21.60 20.84 -31.16
C ALA A 123 20.92 21.58 -30.00
N THR A 124 19.85 22.32 -30.30
CA THR A 124 19.06 23.05 -29.30
C THR A 124 17.59 22.65 -29.39
N LEU A 125 16.91 22.65 -28.25
CA LEU A 125 15.44 22.61 -28.19
C LEU A 125 14.92 24.03 -28.01
N PRO A 126 13.88 24.46 -28.76
CA PRO A 126 13.26 25.76 -28.56
C PRO A 126 12.76 25.94 -27.12
N PRO A 127 12.95 27.12 -26.49
CA PRO A 127 12.66 27.34 -25.06
C PRO A 127 11.19 27.08 -24.69
N MET A 128 10.25 27.37 -25.59
CA MET A 128 8.83 27.07 -25.39
C MET A 128 8.56 25.56 -25.30
N ARG A 129 9.29 24.75 -26.08
CA ARG A 129 9.16 23.29 -26.06
C ARG A 129 9.83 22.67 -24.84
N SER A 130 10.95 23.23 -24.38
CA SER A 130 11.61 22.76 -23.15
C SER A 130 10.80 23.09 -21.90
N GLY A 131 10.11 24.24 -21.86
CA GLY A 131 9.19 24.58 -20.76
C GLY A 131 8.01 23.62 -20.66
N ILE A 132 7.33 23.36 -21.79
CA ILE A 132 6.22 22.39 -21.85
C ILE A 132 6.69 20.98 -21.45
N ALA A 133 7.84 20.55 -21.98
CA ALA A 133 8.40 19.23 -21.66
C ALA A 133 8.80 19.10 -20.18
N ALA A 134 9.37 20.16 -19.58
CA ALA A 134 9.69 20.20 -18.16
C ALA A 134 8.44 20.12 -17.28
N THR A 135 7.37 20.85 -17.64
CA THR A 135 6.08 20.76 -16.95
C THR A 135 5.49 19.35 -17.05
N ALA A 136 5.54 18.74 -18.25
CA ALA A 136 5.07 17.38 -18.44
C ALA A 136 5.84 16.36 -17.58
N VAL A 137 7.17 16.50 -17.50
CA VAL A 137 8.02 15.67 -16.62
C VAL A 137 7.62 15.84 -15.15
N GLY A 138 7.41 17.09 -14.69
CA GLY A 138 6.97 17.36 -13.33
C GLY A 138 5.60 16.76 -13.01
N VAL A 139 4.64 16.87 -13.93
CA VAL A 139 3.30 16.28 -13.79
C VAL A 139 3.37 14.75 -13.76
N LEU A 140 4.18 14.13 -14.62
CA LEU A 140 4.35 12.68 -14.66
C LEU A 140 5.02 12.15 -13.39
N ALA A 141 6.08 12.82 -12.91
CA ALA A 141 6.74 12.45 -11.66
C ALA A 141 5.78 12.58 -10.47
N LEU A 142 5.00 13.67 -10.42
CA LEU A 142 3.99 13.87 -9.37
C LEU A 142 2.88 12.81 -9.44
N ALA A 143 2.37 12.50 -10.64
CA ALA A 143 1.35 11.46 -10.82
C ALA A 143 1.87 10.08 -10.39
N ALA A 144 3.13 9.75 -10.71
CA ALA A 144 3.77 8.52 -10.26
C ALA A 144 3.93 8.48 -8.72
N MET A 145 4.32 9.61 -8.10
CA MET A 145 4.39 9.71 -6.64
C MET A 145 3.04 9.58 -5.95
N LEU A 146 2.00 10.25 -6.48
CA LEU A 146 0.64 10.15 -5.95
C LEU A 146 0.07 8.75 -6.12
N ASN A 147 0.42 8.05 -7.20
CA ASN A 147 0.07 6.65 -7.38
C ASN A 147 0.77 5.74 -6.37
N GLY A 148 2.06 5.95 -6.08
CA GLY A 148 2.79 5.22 -5.05
C GLY A 148 2.25 5.45 -3.63
N VAL A 149 1.85 6.68 -3.30
CA VAL A 149 1.20 7.01 -2.01
C VAL A 149 -0.19 6.35 -1.88
N GLY A 150 -0.90 6.14 -2.99
CA GLY A 150 -2.18 5.41 -3.03
C GLY A 150 -2.05 3.88 -3.08
N HIS A 151 -0.82 3.34 -3.14
CA HIS A 151 -0.54 1.91 -3.20
C HIS A 151 0.13 1.46 -1.90
N VAL A 152 -0.67 1.35 -0.83
CA VAL A 152 -0.24 0.66 0.39
C VAL A 152 -0.41 -0.84 0.14
N HIS A 153 0.74 -1.51 0.03
CA HIS A 153 1.07 -2.93 -0.12
C HIS A 153 -0.03 -3.95 -0.45
N SER A 154 0.18 -4.65 -1.56
CA SER A 154 -0.37 -5.98 -1.78
C SER A 154 0.76 -6.89 -2.26
N HIS A 155 1.16 -7.86 -1.44
CA HIS A 155 2.13 -8.86 -1.83
C HIS A 155 1.40 -10.04 -2.49
N GLY A 156 1.85 -10.40 -3.69
CA GLY A 156 1.53 -11.67 -4.34
C GLY A 156 2.67 -12.65 -4.06
N ASP A 157 2.37 -13.76 -3.41
CA ASP A 157 3.33 -14.85 -3.24
C ASP A 157 3.19 -15.87 -4.37
N THR A 158 4.21 -15.93 -5.23
CA THR A 158 4.51 -17.10 -6.06
C THR A 158 5.44 -18.00 -5.27
N GLY A 159 4.88 -19.04 -4.65
CA GLY A 159 5.66 -20.10 -4.02
C GLY A 159 6.31 -21.01 -5.07
N GLU A 160 7.64 -21.10 -5.07
CA GLU A 160 8.35 -22.24 -5.63
C GLU A 160 8.88 -23.15 -4.52
N HIS A 161 8.50 -24.41 -4.62
CA HIS A 161 8.85 -25.49 -3.72
C HIS A 161 10.28 -26.00 -4.00
N ALA A 162 11.10 -26.12 -2.95
CA ALA A 162 12.26 -26.99 -2.94
C ALA A 162 12.21 -27.91 -1.72
N HIS A 163 11.97 -29.20 -1.96
CA HIS A 163 12.07 -30.25 -0.96
C HIS A 163 13.53 -30.62 -0.71
N ALA A 164 13.92 -30.72 0.55
CA ALA A 164 14.99 -31.61 0.97
C ALA A 164 14.61 -32.25 2.32
N ALA A 165 14.41 -33.57 2.27
CA ALA A 165 14.17 -34.41 3.41
C ALA A 165 15.47 -34.70 4.18
N GLY A 166 15.35 -34.80 5.51
CA GLY A 166 16.38 -35.31 6.41
C GLY A 166 15.82 -35.31 7.83
N GLY A 167 15.49 -36.50 8.34
CA GLY A 167 14.69 -36.68 9.54
C GLY A 167 15.46 -36.73 10.87
N GLU A 168 14.68 -37.16 11.85
CA GLU A 168 15.01 -37.72 13.16
C GLU A 168 14.94 -36.82 14.41
N HIS A 169 14.44 -37.50 15.45
CA HIS A 169 13.81 -37.02 16.66
C HIS A 169 14.80 -36.52 17.72
N ALA A 170 14.42 -35.51 18.50
CA ALA A 170 14.92 -35.37 19.87
C ALA A 170 13.88 -34.66 20.75
N HIS A 171 13.45 -35.36 21.79
CA HIS A 171 12.65 -34.81 22.88
C HIS A 171 13.52 -33.83 23.70
N GLY A 172 13.09 -32.58 23.78
CA GLY A 172 13.66 -31.58 24.69
C GLY A 172 12.54 -30.73 25.27
N ALA A 173 12.21 -30.96 26.54
CA ALA A 173 11.41 -30.05 27.33
C ALA A 173 12.19 -28.72 27.43
N GLY A 174 11.64 -27.68 26.80
CA GLY A 174 12.19 -26.32 26.82
C GLY A 174 11.04 -25.33 26.73
N ASP A 175 10.76 -24.71 27.87
CA ASP A 175 10.11 -23.41 28.07
C ASP A 175 9.16 -22.92 26.97
N SER A 176 7.87 -23.18 27.22
CA SER A 176 6.73 -22.56 26.55
C SER A 176 6.62 -21.06 26.89
N HIS A 177 7.57 -20.26 26.42
CA HIS A 177 7.54 -18.79 26.48
C HIS A 177 7.58 -18.12 25.09
N GLY A 178 7.48 -18.87 23.99
CA GLY A 178 7.65 -18.33 22.64
C GLY A 178 6.38 -18.03 21.81
N ALA A 179 5.21 -18.61 22.13
CA ALA A 179 4.01 -18.45 21.29
C ALA A 179 3.14 -17.24 21.67
N ALA A 180 3.31 -16.73 22.89
CA ALA A 180 2.47 -15.68 23.45
C ALA A 180 2.84 -14.25 23.02
N ALA A 181 4.04 -14.06 22.44
CA ALA A 181 4.62 -12.74 22.18
C ALA A 181 4.41 -12.23 20.73
N ASN A 182 3.99 -13.08 19.80
CA ASN A 182 4.04 -12.75 18.36
C ASN A 182 2.66 -12.51 17.72
N TRP A 183 1.66 -12.04 18.47
CA TRP A 183 0.35 -11.67 17.89
C TRP A 183 0.30 -10.17 17.59
N PRO A 184 -0.17 -9.71 16.41
CA PRO A 184 -0.70 -10.49 15.29
C PRO A 184 0.36 -11.27 14.51
N ARG A 185 -0.07 -12.33 13.79
CA ARG A 185 0.79 -13.20 12.96
C ARG A 185 0.34 -13.16 11.50
N PRO A 186 1.24 -13.38 10.52
CA PRO A 186 0.86 -13.58 9.13
C PRO A 186 -0.24 -14.63 8.95
N TRP A 187 -1.21 -14.28 8.12
CA TRP A 187 -2.38 -15.09 7.80
C TRP A 187 -2.28 -15.63 6.39
N ASP A 188 -2.49 -16.94 6.26
CA ASP A 188 -2.67 -17.64 4.98
C ASP A 188 -3.95 -18.48 5.08
N PRO A 189 -5.02 -18.12 4.33
CA PRO A 189 -6.30 -18.81 4.39
C PRO A 189 -6.24 -20.25 3.84
N THR A 190 -5.13 -20.65 3.20
CA THR A 190 -4.92 -22.03 2.73
C THR A 190 -4.35 -22.95 3.82
N LYS A 191 -3.93 -22.40 4.96
CA LYS A 191 -3.40 -23.14 6.11
C LYS A 191 -4.49 -23.36 7.17
N PRO A 192 -4.29 -24.32 8.09
CA PRO A 192 -5.14 -24.44 9.27
C PRO A 192 -5.18 -23.14 10.07
N ILE A 193 -6.37 -22.74 10.52
CA ILE A 193 -6.56 -21.56 11.37
C ILE A 193 -5.86 -21.76 12.71
N ASP A 194 -4.83 -20.96 13.01
CA ASP A 194 -4.14 -20.92 14.31
C ASP A 194 -4.31 -19.56 15.00
N LEU A 195 -5.23 -19.52 15.96
CA LEU A 195 -5.45 -18.39 16.87
C LEU A 195 -5.00 -18.70 18.31
N SER A 196 -4.23 -19.77 18.50
CA SER A 196 -3.85 -20.26 19.83
C SER A 196 -2.70 -19.46 20.45
N GLY A 197 -2.57 -19.57 21.77
CA GLY A 197 -1.41 -19.07 22.51
C GLY A 197 -1.37 -17.57 22.76
N VAL A 198 -2.42 -16.82 22.41
CA VAL A 198 -2.45 -15.36 22.59
C VAL A 198 -2.75 -15.00 24.05
N THR A 199 -1.88 -14.18 24.66
CA THR A 199 -2.03 -13.76 26.06
C THR A 199 -3.34 -13.03 26.30
N GLY A 200 -4.08 -13.42 27.35
CA GLY A 200 -5.34 -12.77 27.73
C GLY A 200 -6.55 -13.23 26.93
N VAL A 201 -6.39 -14.16 25.98
CA VAL A 201 -7.49 -14.75 25.20
C VAL A 201 -7.95 -16.04 25.87
N SER A 202 -9.25 -16.10 26.19
CA SER A 202 -9.89 -17.32 26.70
C SER A 202 -10.14 -18.35 25.59
N ALA A 203 -10.28 -19.62 25.96
CA ALA A 203 -10.62 -20.68 25.02
C ALA A 203 -11.93 -20.41 24.26
N ASP A 204 -12.91 -19.80 24.92
CA ASP A 204 -14.19 -19.45 24.32
C ASP A 204 -14.06 -18.30 23.30
N GLN A 205 -13.25 -17.28 23.61
CA GLN A 205 -12.92 -16.20 22.66
C GLN A 205 -12.20 -16.74 21.43
N GLN A 206 -11.20 -17.60 21.64
CA GLN A 206 -10.48 -18.25 20.55
C GLN A 206 -11.42 -19.09 19.67
N SER A 207 -12.32 -19.87 20.29
CA SER A 207 -13.31 -20.69 19.59
C SER A 207 -14.26 -19.85 18.74
N ARG A 208 -14.83 -18.77 19.30
CA ARG A 208 -15.69 -17.83 18.56
C ARG A 208 -14.97 -17.16 17.40
N ALA A 209 -13.77 -16.64 17.63
CA ALA A 209 -12.95 -16.01 16.59
C ALA A 209 -12.59 -17.01 15.47
N THR A 210 -12.21 -18.24 15.84
CA THR A 210 -11.91 -19.32 14.87
C THR A 210 -13.14 -19.66 14.03
N ASN A 211 -14.31 -19.74 14.66
CA ASN A 211 -15.56 -20.02 13.96
C ASN A 211 -15.95 -18.89 13.02
N LEU A 212 -15.76 -17.63 13.42
CA LEU A 212 -16.00 -16.46 12.56
C LEU A 212 -15.10 -16.46 11.32
N VAL A 213 -13.80 -16.74 11.48
CA VAL A 213 -12.87 -16.86 10.34
C VAL A 213 -13.34 -17.98 9.41
N ARG A 214 -13.65 -19.16 9.94
CA ARG A 214 -14.10 -20.31 9.15
C ARG A 214 -15.39 -20.00 8.40
N SER A 215 -16.41 -19.49 9.08
CA SER A 215 -17.70 -19.18 8.46
C SER A 215 -17.58 -18.05 7.44
N THR A 216 -16.66 -17.10 7.62
CA THR A 216 -16.35 -16.06 6.62
C THR A 216 -15.68 -16.65 5.40
N LEU A 217 -14.68 -17.53 5.56
CA LEU A 217 -14.06 -18.25 4.43
C LEU A 217 -15.09 -19.04 3.63
N ASP A 218 -16.04 -19.68 4.30
CA ASP A 218 -17.07 -20.51 3.66
C ASP A 218 -18.16 -19.68 2.96
N GLY A 219 -18.65 -18.61 3.61
CA GLY A 219 -19.82 -17.86 3.16
C GLY A 219 -19.50 -16.70 2.21
N LEU A 220 -18.38 -16.01 2.43
CA LEU A 220 -18.07 -14.77 1.73
C LEU A 220 -17.87 -14.92 0.20
N PRO A 221 -17.34 -16.06 -0.33
CA PRO A 221 -17.24 -16.25 -1.78
C PRO A 221 -18.55 -16.10 -2.57
N ALA A 222 -19.71 -16.21 -1.91
CA ALA A 222 -21.02 -15.95 -2.52
C ALA A 222 -21.17 -14.51 -3.07
N PHE A 223 -20.35 -13.57 -2.59
CA PHE A 223 -20.36 -12.17 -3.02
C PHE A 223 -19.23 -11.84 -4.01
N SER A 224 -18.50 -12.83 -4.53
CA SER A 224 -17.31 -12.59 -5.37
C SER A 224 -17.55 -11.78 -6.64
N ASP A 225 -18.71 -11.93 -7.30
CA ASP A 225 -19.05 -11.16 -8.50
C ASP A 225 -19.58 -9.76 -8.16
N VAL A 226 -18.70 -8.76 -8.31
CA VAL A 226 -18.99 -7.35 -8.05
C VAL A 226 -20.22 -6.83 -8.81
N ASN A 227 -20.54 -7.40 -9.98
CA ASN A 227 -21.67 -6.94 -10.79
C ASN A 227 -23.03 -7.31 -10.19
N THR A 228 -23.07 -8.28 -9.28
CA THR A 228 -24.30 -8.75 -8.61
C THR A 228 -24.65 -7.91 -7.37
N LEU A 229 -23.65 -7.26 -6.78
CA LEU A 229 -23.75 -6.52 -5.51
C LEU A 229 -24.86 -5.47 -5.52
N GLY A 230 -25.02 -4.78 -6.66
CA GLY A 230 -26.05 -3.77 -6.83
C GLY A 230 -27.46 -4.31 -6.57
N ALA A 231 -27.76 -5.51 -7.06
CA ALA A 231 -29.03 -6.19 -6.86
C ALA A 231 -29.20 -6.73 -5.43
N LEU A 232 -28.09 -7.04 -4.76
CA LEU A 232 -28.05 -7.47 -3.36
C LEU A 232 -28.12 -6.29 -2.36
N GLY A 233 -28.19 -5.05 -2.85
CA GLY A 233 -28.30 -3.84 -2.00
C GLY A 233 -26.97 -3.24 -1.57
N PHE A 234 -25.84 -3.77 -2.04
CA PHE A 234 -24.51 -3.26 -1.76
C PHE A 234 -24.14 -2.08 -2.66
N ARG A 235 -23.44 -1.10 -2.11
CA ARG A 235 -23.06 0.14 -2.80
C ARG A 235 -21.65 0.56 -2.43
N SER A 236 -20.85 0.90 -3.43
CA SER A 236 -19.49 1.41 -3.21
C SER A 236 -19.53 2.74 -2.44
N ILE A 237 -18.59 2.90 -1.51
CA ILE A 237 -18.37 4.17 -0.81
C ILE A 237 -17.38 5.09 -1.56
N GLY A 238 -16.87 4.67 -2.72
CA GLY A 238 -16.04 5.49 -3.61
C GLY A 238 -14.58 5.63 -3.18
N ASP A 239 -14.07 4.68 -2.38
CA ASP A 239 -12.74 4.71 -1.79
C ASP A 239 -11.70 3.86 -2.53
N SER A 240 -12.01 3.44 -3.77
CA SER A 240 -11.13 2.60 -4.60
C SER A 240 -9.72 3.15 -4.81
N ALA A 241 -9.52 4.46 -4.61
CA ALA A 241 -8.21 5.11 -4.71
C ALA A 241 -7.23 4.67 -3.61
N THR A 242 -7.68 3.97 -2.57
CA THR A 242 -6.85 3.42 -1.49
C THR A 242 -6.18 2.08 -1.83
N GLY A 243 -6.46 1.53 -3.02
CA GLY A 243 -6.10 0.15 -3.38
C GLY A 243 -7.12 -0.89 -2.90
N TYR A 244 -8.09 -0.48 -2.08
CA TYR A 244 -9.25 -1.26 -1.69
C TYR A 244 -10.53 -0.47 -1.94
N GLU A 245 -11.63 -1.16 -2.20
CA GLU A 245 -12.94 -0.55 -2.34
C GLU A 245 -13.95 -1.26 -1.45
N HIS A 246 -14.64 -0.49 -0.60
CA HIS A 246 -15.69 -1.03 0.25
C HIS A 246 -17.05 -0.86 -0.39
N TYR A 247 -17.82 -1.93 -0.35
CA TYR A 247 -19.22 -1.97 -0.73
C TYR A 247 -20.03 -2.23 0.52
N ILE A 248 -20.89 -1.28 0.90
CA ILE A 248 -21.70 -1.37 2.11
C ILE A 248 -23.15 -1.71 1.79
N ASN A 249 -23.81 -2.43 2.70
CA ASN A 249 -25.24 -2.68 2.63
C ASN A 249 -25.95 -2.02 3.83
N MET A 250 -26.67 -0.92 3.55
CA MET A 250 -27.36 -0.15 4.59
C MET A 250 -28.49 -0.92 5.28
N SER A 251 -29.07 -1.94 4.63
CA SER A 251 -30.08 -2.78 5.26
C SER A 251 -29.45 -3.73 6.28
N TYR A 252 -28.27 -4.27 5.97
CA TYR A 252 -27.52 -5.14 6.88
C TYR A 252 -26.94 -4.34 8.05
N ILE A 253 -26.39 -3.15 7.80
CA ILE A 253 -25.93 -2.24 8.88
C ILE A 253 -27.03 -1.95 9.91
N ARG A 254 -28.30 -1.94 9.49
CA ARG A 254 -29.45 -1.61 10.35
C ARG A 254 -30.19 -2.82 10.88
N ASP A 255 -29.75 -4.02 10.54
CA ASP A 255 -30.35 -5.23 11.08
C ASP A 255 -29.78 -5.52 12.48
N ASN A 256 -30.10 -6.70 13.01
CA ASN A 256 -29.63 -7.14 14.32
C ASN A 256 -28.64 -8.31 14.23
N ASN A 257 -28.10 -8.57 13.04
CA ASN A 257 -27.06 -9.55 12.85
C ASN A 257 -25.75 -8.98 13.39
N PHE A 258 -24.92 -9.85 13.94
CA PHE A 258 -23.64 -9.46 14.51
C PHE A 258 -22.62 -10.53 14.16
N LEU A 259 -21.63 -10.15 13.36
CA LEU A 259 -20.57 -11.05 12.89
C LEU A 259 -21.16 -12.27 12.14
N ASP A 260 -22.14 -12.02 11.26
CA ASP A 260 -22.78 -13.04 10.40
C ASP A 260 -22.27 -12.96 8.96
N PRO A 261 -21.47 -13.94 8.49
CA PRO A 261 -20.95 -13.95 7.13
C PRO A 261 -21.99 -14.09 6.01
N THR A 262 -23.22 -14.46 6.33
CA THR A 262 -24.33 -14.49 5.37
C THR A 262 -24.98 -13.12 5.18
N HIS A 263 -24.75 -12.19 6.12
CA HIS A 263 -25.24 -10.81 6.10
C HIS A 263 -24.11 -9.80 6.41
N PRO A 264 -22.98 -9.81 5.67
CA PRO A 264 -21.87 -8.91 5.97
C PRO A 264 -22.25 -7.45 5.68
N GLU A 265 -22.05 -6.55 6.64
CA GLU A 265 -22.44 -5.15 6.47
C GLU A 265 -21.60 -4.43 5.40
N SER A 266 -20.36 -4.88 5.20
CA SER A 266 -19.43 -4.35 4.21
C SER A 266 -18.56 -5.45 3.61
N LEU A 267 -18.33 -5.34 2.30
CA LEU A 267 -17.46 -6.21 1.51
C LEU A 267 -16.26 -5.40 1.03
N VAL A 268 -15.06 -5.95 1.17
CA VAL A 268 -13.80 -5.27 0.80
C VAL A 268 -13.20 -5.96 -0.41
N TYR A 269 -13.03 -5.19 -1.48
CA TYR A 269 -12.39 -5.65 -2.71
C TYR A 269 -11.03 -5.00 -2.87
N LYS A 270 -10.03 -5.81 -3.16
CA LYS A 270 -8.75 -5.31 -3.67
C LYS A 270 -8.94 -4.78 -5.08
N VAL A 271 -8.35 -3.61 -5.33
CA VAL A 271 -8.47 -2.87 -6.59
C VAL A 271 -7.19 -3.06 -7.40
N ASP A 272 -7.34 -3.59 -8.61
CA ASP A 272 -6.27 -3.66 -9.60
C ASP A 272 -6.81 -3.13 -10.94
N GLY A 273 -6.56 -1.84 -11.20
CA GLY A 273 -7.20 -1.12 -12.29
C GLY A 273 -8.74 -1.19 -12.20
N THR A 274 -9.36 -1.84 -13.19
CA THR A 274 -10.80 -2.09 -13.23
C THR A 274 -11.24 -3.36 -12.51
N ASN A 275 -10.29 -4.23 -12.15
CA ASN A 275 -10.60 -5.49 -11.48
C ASN A 275 -10.92 -5.24 -10.01
N ARG A 276 -11.82 -6.08 -9.49
CA ARG A 276 -12.24 -6.11 -8.09
C ARG A 276 -12.17 -7.54 -7.61
N THR A 277 -11.28 -7.81 -6.66
CA THR A 277 -11.10 -9.14 -6.08
C THR A 277 -11.56 -9.09 -4.64
N LEU A 278 -12.57 -9.88 -4.26
CA LEU A 278 -13.05 -9.94 -2.88
C LEU A 278 -11.96 -10.53 -1.99
N VAL A 279 -11.58 -9.80 -0.94
CA VAL A 279 -10.46 -10.17 -0.06
C VAL A 279 -10.81 -10.17 1.43
N SER A 280 -11.87 -9.47 1.83
CA SER A 280 -12.25 -9.37 3.23
C SER A 280 -13.73 -9.00 3.38
N ALA A 281 -14.33 -9.42 4.50
CA ALA A 281 -15.56 -8.84 5.01
C ALA A 281 -15.21 -7.81 6.08
N MET A 282 -15.95 -6.72 6.15
CA MET A 282 -15.89 -5.77 7.26
C MET A 282 -17.23 -5.78 7.96
N TYR A 283 -17.24 -6.31 9.18
CA TYR A 283 -18.44 -6.36 10.00
C TYR A 283 -18.59 -5.08 10.81
N ILE A 284 -19.79 -4.53 10.86
CA ILE A 284 -20.07 -3.25 11.52
C ILE A 284 -21.00 -3.47 12.70
N ALA A 285 -20.51 -3.21 13.90
CA ALA A 285 -21.24 -3.35 15.15
C ALA A 285 -22.13 -2.12 15.41
N ASN A 286 -23.24 -2.02 14.68
CA ASN A 286 -24.14 -0.89 14.76
C ASN A 286 -24.73 -0.70 16.18
N GLY A 287 -24.78 0.56 16.64
CA GLY A 287 -25.32 0.91 17.96
C GLY A 287 -24.38 0.60 19.13
N LYS A 288 -23.15 0.15 18.87
CA LYS A 288 -22.10 -0.02 19.88
C LYS A 288 -21.12 1.13 19.85
N LYS A 289 -20.49 1.40 20.99
CA LYS A 289 -19.31 2.25 21.07
C LYS A 289 -18.06 1.38 21.04
N ILE A 290 -16.91 1.97 20.70
CA ILE A 290 -15.65 1.23 20.60
C ILE A 290 -15.22 0.60 21.95
N ASP A 291 -15.68 1.16 23.07
CA ASP A 291 -15.45 0.66 24.43
C ASP A 291 -16.55 -0.29 24.95
N ASP A 292 -17.50 -0.71 24.10
CA ASP A 292 -18.54 -1.67 24.49
C ASP A 292 -17.90 -3.03 24.84
N PRO A 293 -18.10 -3.56 26.07
CA PRO A 293 -17.48 -4.81 26.51
C PRO A 293 -17.76 -5.99 25.60
N SER A 294 -18.93 -6.02 24.94
CA SER A 294 -19.31 -7.12 24.05
C SER A 294 -18.40 -7.28 22.82
N LEU A 295 -17.68 -6.24 22.42
CA LEU A 295 -16.69 -6.30 21.32
C LEU A 295 -15.47 -7.12 21.74
N VAL A 296 -14.92 -6.80 22.91
CA VAL A 296 -13.75 -7.49 23.49
C VAL A 296 -14.14 -8.88 24.01
N ASP A 297 -15.36 -9.05 24.53
CA ASP A 297 -15.85 -10.34 25.00
C ASP A 297 -15.92 -11.37 23.87
N PHE A 298 -16.15 -10.96 22.62
CA PHE A 298 -16.28 -11.90 21.50
C PHE A 298 -14.96 -12.63 21.18
N GLY A 299 -13.89 -11.88 20.90
CA GLY A 299 -12.61 -12.43 20.43
C GLY A 299 -11.38 -11.98 21.23
N GLY A 300 -11.55 -11.14 22.25
CA GLY A 300 -10.45 -10.59 23.03
C GLY A 300 -9.46 -9.80 22.16
N SER A 301 -8.18 -9.89 22.50
CA SER A 301 -7.08 -9.29 21.75
C SER A 301 -6.81 -9.93 20.38
N LEU A 302 -7.58 -10.96 19.97
CA LEU A 302 -7.48 -11.51 18.61
C LEU A 302 -8.03 -10.54 17.56
N MET A 303 -9.09 -9.80 17.90
CA MET A 303 -9.85 -9.00 16.94
C MET A 303 -9.48 -7.53 17.02
N GLN A 304 -9.10 -6.93 15.90
CA GLN A 304 -8.78 -5.50 15.82
C GLN A 304 -10.03 -4.68 15.48
N TRP A 305 -10.91 -4.56 16.47
CA TRP A 305 -12.02 -3.62 16.40
C TRP A 305 -11.49 -2.19 16.25
N HIS A 306 -12.08 -1.43 15.35
CA HIS A 306 -11.71 -0.05 15.12
C HIS A 306 -12.87 0.85 14.73
N VAL A 307 -12.68 2.17 14.77
CA VAL A 307 -13.64 3.16 14.29
C VAL A 307 -12.98 4.19 13.39
N HIS A 308 -13.78 4.79 12.52
CA HIS A 308 -13.40 5.94 11.73
C HIS A 308 -14.14 7.19 12.20
N GLU A 309 -13.49 7.98 13.04
CA GLU A 309 -14.05 9.26 13.52
C GLU A 309 -13.69 10.44 12.61
N ASN A 310 -12.83 10.23 11.62
CA ASN A 310 -12.32 11.26 10.72
C ASN A 310 -12.92 11.24 9.32
N LEU A 311 -13.76 10.25 8.97
CA LEU A 311 -14.32 10.15 7.62
C LEU A 311 -15.39 11.22 7.35
N CYS A 312 -15.26 11.88 6.21
CA CYS A 312 -16.21 12.85 5.70
C CYS A 312 -17.05 12.22 4.59
N TRP A 313 -18.36 12.29 4.73
CA TRP A 313 -19.34 11.65 3.86
C TRP A 313 -20.15 12.69 3.09
N LYS A 314 -20.49 12.37 1.84
CA LYS A 314 -21.45 13.14 1.04
C LYS A 314 -22.51 12.20 0.46
N ALA A 315 -23.64 12.78 0.04
CA ALA A 315 -24.62 12.05 -0.74
C ALA A 315 -24.02 11.71 -2.12
N GLY A 316 -24.06 10.43 -2.49
CA GLY A 316 -23.83 9.96 -3.84
C GLY A 316 -25.15 9.50 -4.48
N ASP A 317 -25.12 9.26 -5.79
CA ASP A 317 -26.31 8.90 -6.58
C ASP A 317 -26.99 7.61 -6.10
N ASN A 318 -26.20 6.69 -5.52
CA ASN A 318 -26.66 5.36 -5.12
C ASN A 318 -26.37 5.03 -3.65
N GLY A 319 -26.05 6.01 -2.81
CA GLY A 319 -25.69 5.79 -1.40
C GLY A 319 -24.69 6.82 -0.87
N PRO A 320 -24.34 6.76 0.42
CA PRO A 320 -23.31 7.63 0.97
C PRO A 320 -21.93 7.25 0.40
N VAL A 321 -21.14 8.26 0.05
CA VAL A 321 -19.77 8.08 -0.44
C VAL A 321 -18.79 8.87 0.42
N VAL A 322 -17.59 8.35 0.60
CA VAL A 322 -16.50 9.02 1.27
C VAL A 322 -15.99 10.14 0.37
N ALA A 323 -16.04 11.37 0.88
CA ALA A 323 -15.52 12.57 0.23
C ALA A 323 -14.06 12.84 0.60
N GLY A 324 -13.59 12.28 1.71
CA GLY A 324 -12.24 12.44 2.24
C GLY A 324 -12.21 12.24 3.75
N VAL A 325 -11.18 12.79 4.38
CA VAL A 325 -11.02 12.82 5.85
C VAL A 325 -11.01 14.26 6.35
N LEU A 326 -11.15 14.43 7.67
CA LEU A 326 -10.94 15.71 8.33
C LEU A 326 -9.54 16.28 8.03
N ASP A 327 -9.47 17.59 7.78
CA ASP A 327 -8.20 18.32 7.72
C ASP A 327 -7.58 18.52 9.11
N ALA A 328 -6.40 19.15 9.17
CA ALA A 328 -5.69 19.42 10.42
C ALA A 328 -6.43 20.38 11.38
N GLN A 329 -7.47 21.07 10.89
CA GLN A 329 -8.33 21.95 11.67
C GLN A 329 -9.67 21.28 12.03
N GLY A 330 -9.86 20.01 11.66
CA GLY A 330 -11.09 19.27 11.92
C GLY A 330 -12.25 19.60 10.98
N ASN A 331 -11.98 20.15 9.79
CA ASN A 331 -13.02 20.43 8.79
C ASN A 331 -13.11 19.34 7.73
N CYS A 332 -14.32 19.13 7.23
CA CYS A 332 -14.55 18.27 6.07
C CYS A 332 -14.35 19.00 4.74
N PRO A 333 -14.02 18.28 3.65
CA PRO A 333 -14.09 18.80 2.30
C PRO A 333 -15.45 19.47 2.00
N PRO A 334 -15.50 20.50 1.13
CA PRO A 334 -16.75 21.16 0.77
C PRO A 334 -17.85 20.17 0.36
N ASN A 335 -19.08 20.42 0.82
CA ASN A 335 -20.26 19.57 0.58
C ASN A 335 -20.18 18.15 1.17
N SER A 336 -19.41 17.97 2.25
CA SER A 336 -19.39 16.73 3.01
C SER A 336 -19.50 17.00 4.51
N ILE A 337 -19.92 15.99 5.26
CA ILE A 337 -20.12 16.05 6.70
C ILE A 337 -19.36 14.90 7.38
N ASN A 338 -18.83 15.14 8.56
CA ASN A 338 -18.40 14.09 9.46
C ASN A 338 -19.57 13.85 10.42
N PRO A 339 -20.25 12.69 10.35
CA PRO A 339 -21.40 12.42 11.22
C PRO A 339 -21.01 12.19 12.70
N GLY A 340 -19.71 12.08 13.00
CA GLY A 340 -19.19 11.73 14.32
C GLY A 340 -19.41 10.25 14.66
N SER A 341 -18.55 9.72 15.53
CA SER A 341 -18.63 8.37 16.14
C SER A 341 -19.04 7.27 15.17
N GLY A 342 -18.08 6.80 14.37
CA GLY A 342 -18.27 5.62 13.54
C GLY A 342 -18.64 4.39 14.38
N ASN A 343 -19.50 3.53 13.84
CA ASN A 343 -19.76 2.23 14.45
C ASN A 343 -18.46 1.41 14.47
N PRO A 344 -18.16 0.69 15.57
CA PRO A 344 -17.02 -0.21 15.64
C PRO A 344 -17.09 -1.24 14.53
N MET A 345 -15.96 -1.48 13.88
CA MET A 345 -15.86 -2.41 12.77
C MET A 345 -14.64 -3.30 12.91
N VAL A 346 -14.73 -4.49 12.34
CA VAL A 346 -13.63 -5.47 12.33
C VAL A 346 -13.59 -6.15 10.97
N HIS A 347 -12.40 -6.28 10.43
CA HIS A 347 -12.18 -6.95 9.16
C HIS A 347 -11.96 -8.45 9.41
N VAL A 348 -12.37 -9.28 8.46
CA VAL A 348 -12.09 -10.71 8.45
C VAL A 348 -11.63 -11.10 7.06
N TRP A 349 -10.32 -11.33 6.93
CA TRP A 349 -9.65 -11.56 5.65
C TRP A 349 -9.83 -12.99 5.15
N ILE A 350 -10.28 -13.14 3.90
CA ILE A 350 -10.32 -14.41 3.16
C ILE A 350 -9.14 -14.56 2.19
N ALA A 351 -8.25 -13.57 2.14
CA ALA A 351 -7.00 -13.56 1.41
C ALA A 351 -5.81 -13.47 2.39
N PRO A 352 -4.58 -13.81 1.97
CA PRO A 352 -3.40 -13.66 2.81
C PRO A 352 -3.24 -12.23 3.35
N HIS A 353 -2.81 -12.09 4.60
CA HIS A 353 -2.59 -10.79 5.24
C HIS A 353 -1.48 -10.86 6.29
N GLU A 354 -0.47 -10.01 6.20
CA GLU A 354 0.71 -10.04 7.09
C GLU A 354 0.34 -9.83 8.57
N CYS A 355 -0.71 -9.06 8.81
CA CYS A 355 -1.19 -8.68 10.14
C CYS A 355 -2.29 -9.58 10.72
N GLY A 356 -2.48 -10.75 10.14
CA GLY A 356 -3.43 -11.71 10.64
C GLY A 356 -4.84 -11.56 10.07
N PRO A 357 -5.73 -12.51 10.42
CA PRO A 357 -7.06 -12.60 9.81
C PRO A 357 -8.00 -11.47 10.20
N PHE A 358 -7.67 -10.72 11.27
CA PHE A 358 -8.51 -9.63 11.80
C PHE A 358 -7.91 -8.24 11.61
N ALA A 359 -6.91 -8.11 10.74
CA ALA A 359 -6.19 -6.85 10.57
C ALA A 359 -7.10 -5.73 10.06
N ALA A 360 -7.01 -4.53 10.65
CA ALA A 360 -7.53 -3.33 9.99
C ALA A 360 -6.78 -3.07 8.67
N LEU A 361 -7.36 -2.27 7.77
CA LEU A 361 -6.59 -1.77 6.63
C LEU A 361 -5.43 -0.90 7.10
N GLU A 362 -4.38 -0.82 6.29
CA GLU A 362 -3.21 0.01 6.60
C GLU A 362 -3.33 1.42 6.00
N GLY A 363 -2.53 2.37 6.51
CA GLY A 363 -2.48 3.74 5.99
C GLY A 363 -3.72 4.58 6.30
N HIS A 364 -4.19 5.38 5.34
CA HIS A 364 -5.35 6.28 5.54
C HIS A 364 -6.67 5.54 5.83
N GLY A 365 -6.74 4.25 5.47
CA GLY A 365 -7.85 3.35 5.79
C GLY A 365 -7.71 2.64 7.14
N ALA A 366 -6.60 2.81 7.86
CA ALA A 366 -6.48 2.33 9.22
C ALA A 366 -7.42 3.12 10.12
N GLY A 367 -8.28 2.39 10.85
CA GLY A 367 -9.10 2.98 11.89
C GLY A 367 -8.29 3.85 12.87
N GLN A 368 -8.97 4.72 13.61
CA GLN A 368 -8.33 5.72 14.45
C GLN A 368 -8.25 5.31 15.92
N ALA A 369 -9.18 4.49 16.39
CA ALA A 369 -9.23 4.01 17.77
C ALA A 369 -9.55 2.52 17.81
N SER A 370 -8.92 1.78 18.71
CA SER A 370 -9.23 0.38 19.00
C SER A 370 -10.02 0.20 20.30
N ALA A 371 -10.67 -0.96 20.45
CA ALA A 371 -11.40 -1.32 21.67
C ALA A 371 -10.50 -1.50 22.91
N ASP A 372 -9.19 -1.71 22.72
CA ASP A 372 -8.21 -1.85 23.79
C ASP A 372 -7.32 -0.61 24.00
N GLY A 373 -7.63 0.51 23.32
CA GLY A 373 -6.93 1.79 23.44
C GLY A 373 -5.58 1.88 22.70
N ARG A 374 -5.24 0.89 21.87
CA ARG A 374 -4.08 0.88 20.98
C ARG A 374 -4.42 1.50 19.61
N ARG A 375 -3.39 1.89 18.86
CA ARG A 375 -3.58 2.24 17.44
C ARG A 375 -3.79 0.95 16.64
N THR A 376 -4.63 0.98 15.63
CA THR A 376 -5.12 -0.22 14.92
C THR A 376 -4.18 -0.70 13.81
N ASP A 377 -3.09 0.04 13.55
CA ASP A 377 -1.97 -0.35 12.69
C ASP A 377 -0.98 -1.24 13.47
N THR A 378 -1.49 -2.25 14.18
CA THR A 378 -0.74 -3.09 15.13
C THR A 378 0.40 -3.93 14.52
N CYS A 379 0.62 -3.82 13.21
CA CYS A 379 1.80 -4.32 12.48
C CYS A 379 2.90 -3.29 12.24
N SER A 380 2.69 -2.02 12.60
CA SER A 380 3.72 -1.00 12.54
C SER A 380 4.86 -1.43 13.45
N HIS A 381 5.94 -1.95 12.86
CA HIS A 381 7.20 -2.12 13.57
C HIS A 381 7.56 -0.78 14.23
N ASP A 382 7.70 -0.80 15.56
CA ASP A 382 8.15 0.34 16.35
C ASP A 382 9.34 1.03 15.66
N HIS A 383 9.11 2.22 15.10
CA HIS A 383 10.19 3.15 14.88
C HIS A 383 10.56 3.71 16.25
N GLY A 384 11.45 2.99 16.94
CA GLY A 384 12.25 3.52 18.04
C GLY A 384 13.06 4.73 17.57
N GLY A 385 12.44 5.90 17.63
CA GLY A 385 13.06 7.21 17.45
C GLY A 385 13.04 7.93 18.79
N GLY A 386 14.15 7.90 19.50
CA GLY A 386 14.28 8.50 20.83
C GLY A 386 13.95 9.99 20.84
N HIS A 387 13.05 10.37 21.73
CA HIS A 387 12.97 11.74 22.23
C HIS A 387 14.07 11.93 23.28
N LYS A 388 15.03 12.80 22.95
CA LYS A 388 15.65 13.69 23.94
C LYS A 388 14.92 15.00 23.92
#